data_AF-A0A4P9ZTE0-F1
#
_entry.id   AF-A0A4P9ZTE0-F1
#
_cell.length_a   1.000
_cell.length_b   1.000
_cell.length_c   1.000
_cell.angle_alpha   90.00
_cell.angle_beta   90.00
_cell.angle_gamma   90.00
#
_symmetry.space_group_name_H-M   'P 1'
#
loop_
_entity.id
_entity.type
_entity.pdbx_description
1 polymer ?
#
loop_
_entity_poly.entity_id
_entity_poly.type
_entity_poly.pdbx_seq_one_letter_code
_entity_poly.pdbx_strand_id
1 'polypeptide(L)'
;MSANREVALSIRSISKALKERRQNFQSGQPLGQPDPPQPLEVKSPFQTLVARLKSSWDQDATLERRKYLVDKFQRPHYQYMTELKRLGGKLFAAPTALVPADQAKYLPNLAVRDGHGKRAELKDLAQGKVRSVSAPTTGAPTPAAAADATPATVGDARVQHLRVHVIENALKAAVLRPFLRSMARHVTPDDRARFLFHFRPIDRIKDELFMDNMAMGWVFLVDPQWRIRWYANGEPKPEEVERLLAMTSQLVKEMPQA
;
A
#
# COMPACT_ATOMS: atom_id res chain seq x y z
N MET A 1 33.51 13.49 -11.58
CA MET A 1 33.63 12.90 -10.22
C MET A 1 32.68 13.52 -9.18
N SER A 2 32.09 14.71 -9.41
CA SER A 2 31.18 15.37 -8.44
C SER A 2 29.84 14.65 -8.22
N ALA A 3 29.16 14.24 -9.30
CA ALA A 3 27.81 13.66 -9.24
C ALA A 3 27.73 12.33 -8.45
N ASN A 4 28.74 11.45 -8.54
CA ASN A 4 28.75 10.20 -7.79
C ASN A 4 28.91 10.42 -6.27
N ARG A 5 29.60 11.49 -5.88
CA ARG A 5 29.80 11.85 -4.48
C ARG A 5 28.54 12.47 -3.89
N GLU A 6 27.85 13.33 -4.64
CA GLU A 6 26.55 13.90 -4.25
C GLU A 6 25.47 12.82 -4.11
N VAL A 7 25.38 11.89 -5.05
CA VAL A 7 24.43 10.76 -4.98
C VAL A 7 24.72 9.88 -3.75
N ALA A 8 25.99 9.57 -3.47
CA ALA A 8 26.35 8.79 -2.29
C ALA A 8 26.03 9.50 -0.96
N LEU A 9 26.18 10.82 -0.91
CA LEU A 9 25.83 11.63 0.26
C LEU A 9 24.30 11.72 0.45
N SER A 10 23.53 11.90 -0.63
CA SER A 10 22.06 11.83 -0.59
C SER A 10 21.59 10.46 -0.06
N ILE A 11 22.10 9.35 -0.60
CA ILE A 11 21.74 7.99 -0.15
C ILE A 11 22.02 7.78 1.35
N ARG A 12 23.16 8.26 1.85
CA ARG A 12 23.50 8.17 3.29
C ARG A 12 22.55 9.01 4.13
N SER A 13 22.20 10.22 3.69
CA SER A 13 21.27 11.10 4.41
C SER A 13 19.86 10.50 4.49
N ILE A 14 19.34 9.96 3.39
CA ILE A 14 18.03 9.29 3.33
C ILE A 14 18.04 8.05 4.23
N SER A 15 19.13 7.27 4.19
CA SER A 15 19.25 6.07 5.03
C SER A 15 19.29 6.40 6.52
N LYS A 16 19.92 7.52 6.90
CA LYS A 16 19.94 8.03 8.28
C LYS A 16 18.54 8.50 8.70
N ALA A 17 17.89 9.33 7.89
CA ALA A 17 16.54 9.83 8.16
C ALA A 17 15.52 8.69 8.32
N LEU A 18 15.56 7.68 7.43
CA LEU A 18 14.71 6.49 7.56
C LEU A 18 15.01 5.69 8.82
N LYS A 19 16.28 5.56 9.21
CA LYS A 19 16.66 4.86 10.44
C LYS A 19 16.10 5.58 11.67
N GLU A 20 16.23 6.90 11.74
CA GLU A 20 15.67 7.71 12.83
C GLU A 20 14.16 7.63 12.86
N ARG A 21 13.52 7.74 11.69
CA ARG A 21 12.07 7.59 11.52
C ARG A 21 11.57 6.23 12.05
N ARG A 22 12.27 5.14 11.72
CA ARG A 22 11.98 3.78 12.21
C ARG A 22 12.19 3.63 13.71
N GLN A 23 13.24 4.22 14.25
CA GLN A 23 13.52 4.17 15.70
C GLN A 23 12.45 4.88 16.51
N ASN A 24 11.89 5.97 15.98
CA ASN A 24 10.85 6.74 16.64
C ASN A 24 9.44 6.19 16.38
N PHE A 25 9.29 5.16 15.55
CA PHE A 25 8.00 4.61 15.21
C PHE A 25 7.50 3.66 16.29
N GLN A 26 6.40 4.06 16.93
CA GLN A 26 5.66 3.21 17.88
C GLN A 26 4.49 2.54 17.15
N SER A 27 4.32 1.22 17.32
CA SER A 27 3.15 0.52 16.79
C SER A 27 1.90 0.91 17.59
N GLY A 28 0.78 1.12 16.89
CA GLY A 28 -0.50 1.52 17.47
C GLY A 28 -0.84 2.99 17.28
N GLN A 29 0.09 3.80 16.77
CA GLN A 29 -0.22 5.19 16.40
C GLN A 29 -1.10 5.26 15.12
N PRO A 30 -1.98 6.26 14.97
CA PRO A 30 -2.81 6.40 13.77
C PRO A 30 -1.99 6.71 12.50
N LEU A 31 -2.18 5.89 11.46
CA LEU A 31 -1.53 6.01 10.14
C LEU A 31 -2.51 6.40 9.04
N GLY A 32 -2.05 7.16 8.05
CA GLY A 32 -2.85 7.60 6.91
C GLY A 32 -3.04 9.12 6.85
N GLN A 33 -4.01 9.55 6.05
CA GLN A 33 -4.36 10.95 5.84
C GLN A 33 -5.33 11.44 6.93
N PRO A 34 -5.21 12.70 7.40
CA PRO A 34 -6.14 13.25 8.38
C PRO A 34 -7.55 13.42 7.80
N ASP A 35 -7.63 13.80 6.52
CA ASP A 35 -8.89 14.07 5.85
C ASP A 35 -9.39 12.85 5.05
N PRO A 36 -10.72 12.69 4.90
CA PRO A 36 -11.28 11.67 4.03
C PRO A 36 -10.76 11.83 2.60
N PRO A 37 -10.35 10.73 1.93
CA PRO A 37 -9.80 10.84 0.60
C PRO A 37 -10.89 11.25 -0.39
N GLN A 38 -10.54 12.23 -1.21
CA GLN A 38 -11.36 12.69 -2.31
C GLN A 38 -11.40 11.64 -3.43
N PRO A 39 -12.50 11.59 -4.21
CA PRO A 39 -12.53 10.82 -5.45
C PRO A 39 -11.37 11.23 -6.36
N LEU A 40 -10.79 10.27 -7.08
CA LEU A 40 -9.66 10.57 -7.94
C LEU A 40 -10.15 11.38 -9.13
N GLU A 41 -9.52 12.54 -9.36
CA GLU A 41 -9.89 13.43 -10.46
C GLU A 41 -9.71 12.71 -11.81
N VAL A 42 -10.83 12.37 -12.46
CA VAL A 42 -10.83 11.75 -13.79
C VAL A 42 -10.60 12.84 -14.83
N LYS A 43 -9.33 13.16 -15.08
CA LYS A 43 -8.95 14.13 -16.11
C LYS A 43 -9.33 13.60 -17.49
N SER A 44 -10.04 14.42 -18.27
CA SER A 44 -10.35 14.09 -19.67
C SER A 44 -9.06 13.97 -20.50
N PRO A 45 -9.08 13.29 -21.66
CA PRO A 45 -7.91 13.23 -22.54
C PRO A 45 -7.38 14.62 -22.92
N PHE A 46 -8.29 15.56 -23.17
CA PHE A 46 -7.96 16.97 -23.44
C PHE A 46 -7.32 17.65 -22.23
N GLN A 47 -7.90 17.53 -21.04
CA GLN A 47 -7.33 18.09 -19.81
C GLN A 47 -5.96 17.47 -19.47
N THR A 48 -5.76 16.19 -19.78
CA THR A 48 -4.46 15.51 -19.61
C THR A 48 -3.43 16.06 -20.59
N LEU A 49 -3.81 16.33 -21.83
CA LEU A 49 -2.96 16.94 -22.84
C LEU A 49 -2.59 18.38 -22.44
N VAL A 50 -3.58 19.19 -22.04
CA VAL A 50 -3.38 20.56 -21.56
C VAL A 50 -2.50 20.57 -20.30
N ALA A 51 -2.72 19.67 -19.35
CA ALA A 51 -1.88 19.55 -18.16
C ALA A 51 -0.44 19.17 -18.51
N ARG A 52 -0.23 18.30 -19.51
CA ARG A 52 1.10 17.96 -20.03
C ARG A 52 1.77 19.18 -20.68
N LEU A 53 1.06 19.90 -21.53
CA LEU A 53 1.52 21.14 -22.16
C LEU A 53 1.87 22.21 -21.12
N LYS A 54 1.03 22.40 -20.11
CA LYS A 54 1.29 23.33 -19.00
C LYS A 54 2.50 22.90 -18.18
N SER A 55 2.63 21.61 -17.88
CA SER A 55 3.81 21.09 -17.17
C SER A 55 5.11 21.18 -17.97
N SER A 56 5.05 21.20 -19.31
CA SER A 56 6.24 21.47 -20.12
C SER A 56 6.65 22.94 -20.12
N TRP A 57 5.71 23.85 -19.82
CA TRP A 57 5.96 25.29 -19.74
C TRP A 57 6.54 25.70 -18.38
N ASP A 58 6.05 25.09 -17.29
CA ASP A 58 6.63 25.22 -15.94
C ASP A 58 7.84 24.29 -15.77
N GLN A 59 8.97 24.68 -16.37
CA GLN A 59 10.21 23.91 -16.30
C GLN A 59 10.77 23.80 -14.87
N ASP A 60 10.60 24.84 -14.05
CA ASP A 60 11.14 24.90 -12.68
C ASP A 60 10.40 23.96 -11.71
N ALA A 61 9.06 23.97 -11.72
CA ALA A 61 8.26 23.03 -10.94
C ALA A 61 8.49 21.57 -11.39
N THR A 62 8.78 21.38 -12.68
CA THR A 62 9.14 20.07 -13.25
C THR A 62 10.52 19.62 -12.80
N LEU A 63 11.49 20.54 -12.68
CA LEU A 63 12.83 20.28 -12.14
C LEU A 63 12.78 19.87 -10.68
N GLU A 64 12.04 20.58 -9.83
CA GLU A 64 11.89 20.20 -8.41
C GLU A 64 11.16 18.87 -8.25
N ARG A 65 10.11 18.64 -9.04
CA ARG A 65 9.45 17.32 -9.07
C ARG A 65 10.38 16.23 -9.58
N ARG A 66 11.22 16.50 -10.58
CA ARG A 66 12.23 15.58 -11.08
C ARG A 66 13.31 15.34 -10.03
N LYS A 67 13.80 16.36 -9.31
CA LYS A 67 14.77 16.21 -8.21
C LYS A 67 14.19 15.38 -7.07
N TYR A 68 12.97 15.68 -6.62
CA TYR A 68 12.26 14.87 -5.63
C TYR A 68 12.06 13.42 -6.10
N LEU A 69 11.65 13.25 -7.36
CA LEU A 69 11.50 11.93 -7.95
C LEU A 69 12.85 11.23 -8.08
N VAL A 70 13.93 11.91 -8.48
CA VAL A 70 15.30 11.36 -8.64
C VAL A 70 15.94 11.03 -7.31
N ASP A 71 15.71 11.84 -6.27
CA ASP A 71 16.17 11.61 -4.89
C ASP A 71 15.47 10.39 -4.28
N LYS A 72 14.17 10.19 -4.59
CA LYS A 72 13.42 8.99 -4.21
C LYS A 72 13.53 7.83 -5.21
N PHE A 73 13.96 8.09 -6.45
CA PHE A 73 14.13 7.07 -7.49
C PHE A 73 15.46 6.38 -7.26
N GLN A 74 15.39 5.06 -7.33
CA GLN A 74 16.54 4.15 -7.28
C GLN A 74 17.07 3.88 -5.88
N ARG A 75 16.18 3.58 -4.93
CA ARG A 75 16.41 2.34 -4.20
C ARG A 75 16.05 1.19 -5.14
N PRO A 76 17.04 0.52 -5.76
CA PRO A 76 16.71 -0.60 -6.60
C PRO A 76 16.10 -1.69 -5.73
N HIS A 77 15.25 -2.51 -6.32
CA HIS A 77 14.47 -3.51 -5.58
C HIS A 77 15.31 -4.43 -4.69
N TYR A 78 16.55 -4.74 -5.09
CA TYR A 78 17.47 -5.55 -4.28
C TYR A 78 17.81 -4.91 -2.92
N GLN A 79 17.86 -3.58 -2.81
CA GLN A 79 18.18 -2.90 -1.55
C GLN A 79 17.09 -3.16 -0.51
N TYR A 80 15.82 -3.16 -0.93
CA TYR A 80 14.70 -3.52 -0.05
C TYR A 80 14.83 -4.96 0.46
N MET A 81 15.30 -5.87 -0.40
CA MET A 81 15.54 -7.28 -0.03
C MET A 81 16.72 -7.43 0.94
N THR A 82 17.82 -6.71 0.71
CA THR A 82 18.99 -6.71 1.61
C THR A 82 18.64 -6.12 2.96
N GLU A 83 17.88 -5.01 2.99
CA GLU A 83 17.38 -4.42 4.23
C GLU A 83 16.46 -5.40 4.97
N LEU A 84 15.58 -6.09 4.26
CA LEU A 84 14.66 -7.06 4.85
C LEU A 84 15.40 -8.21 5.55
N LYS A 85 16.44 -8.75 4.90
CA LYS A 85 17.31 -9.78 5.50
C LYS A 85 18.00 -9.27 6.77
N ARG A 86 18.48 -8.02 6.76
CA ARG A 86 19.14 -7.42 7.94
C ARG A 86 18.17 -7.17 9.10
N LEU A 87 16.92 -6.87 8.80
CA LEU A 87 15.88 -6.56 9.79
C LEU A 87 15.18 -7.83 10.32
N GLY A 88 15.52 -9.01 9.81
CA GLY A 88 14.90 -10.26 10.24
C GLY A 88 13.44 -10.39 9.79
N GLY A 89 13.08 -9.82 8.62
CA GLY A 89 11.76 -10.02 8.02
C GLY A 89 10.66 -9.06 8.51
N LYS A 90 10.93 -8.14 9.45
CA LYS A 90 9.95 -7.19 10.00
C LYS A 90 10.53 -5.82 10.32
N LEU A 91 9.68 -4.79 10.26
CA LEU A 91 9.99 -3.45 10.77
C LEU A 91 9.53 -3.22 12.21
N PHE A 92 8.33 -3.67 12.53
CA PHE A 92 7.71 -3.49 13.86
C PHE A 92 6.73 -4.62 14.15
N ALA A 93 6.48 -4.89 15.44
CA ALA A 93 5.45 -5.81 15.87
C ALA A 93 4.06 -5.19 15.70
N ALA A 94 3.10 -5.97 15.21
CA ALA A 94 1.74 -5.48 15.01
C ALA A 94 1.12 -4.97 16.33
N PRO A 95 0.30 -3.90 16.31
CA PRO A 95 -0.37 -3.40 17.50
C PRO A 95 -1.25 -4.46 18.16
N THR A 96 -1.37 -4.42 19.49
CA THR A 96 -2.22 -5.34 20.25
C THR A 96 -3.69 -4.92 20.30
N ALA A 97 -3.98 -3.65 20.03
CA ALA A 97 -5.32 -3.06 20.09
C ALA A 97 -5.68 -2.33 18.78
N LEU A 98 -6.99 -2.16 18.56
CA LEU A 98 -7.51 -1.28 17.52
C LEU A 98 -7.24 0.18 17.87
N VAL A 99 -6.92 0.98 16.85
CA VAL A 99 -6.94 2.43 16.95
C VAL A 99 -8.39 2.88 17.16
N PRO A 100 -8.70 3.72 18.16
CA PRO A 100 -10.02 4.30 18.34
C PRO A 100 -10.52 5.05 17.09
N ALA A 101 -11.83 4.98 16.82
CA ALA A 101 -12.42 5.49 15.58
C ALA A 101 -12.29 7.02 15.41
N ASP A 102 -12.26 7.75 16.53
CA ASP A 102 -12.05 9.20 16.65
C ASP A 102 -10.61 9.64 16.32
N GLN A 103 -9.64 8.77 16.59
CA GLN A 103 -8.21 9.03 16.33
C GLN A 103 -7.73 8.42 15.01
N ALA A 104 -8.49 7.49 14.45
CA ALA A 104 -8.12 6.76 13.24
C ALA A 104 -8.09 7.68 12.01
N LYS A 105 -7.01 7.56 11.24
CA LYS A 105 -6.78 8.30 10.00
C LYS A 105 -7.23 7.48 8.79
N TYR A 106 -7.39 8.15 7.65
CA TYR A 106 -7.94 7.55 6.45
C TYR A 106 -6.88 6.88 5.57
N LEU A 107 -7.25 5.75 4.96
CA LEU A 107 -6.42 5.11 3.94
C LEU A 107 -6.42 5.98 2.67
N PRO A 108 -5.26 6.36 2.11
CA PRO A 108 -5.21 7.08 0.85
C PRO A 108 -5.89 6.30 -0.27
N ASN A 109 -6.67 7.00 -1.11
CA ASN A 109 -7.36 6.36 -2.23
C ASN A 109 -6.41 6.09 -3.41
N LEU A 110 -6.64 4.98 -4.09
CA LEU A 110 -5.78 4.45 -5.15
C LEU A 110 -6.61 4.07 -6.38
N ALA A 111 -6.13 4.48 -7.56
CA ALA A 111 -6.69 3.98 -8.82
C ALA A 111 -6.19 2.56 -9.05
N VAL A 112 -7.09 1.60 -9.04
CA VAL A 112 -6.77 0.18 -9.19
C VAL A 112 -7.39 -0.40 -10.46
N ARG A 113 -6.82 -1.53 -10.90
CA ARG A 113 -7.40 -2.39 -11.92
C ARG A 113 -7.61 -3.77 -11.34
N ASP A 114 -8.80 -4.33 -11.48
CA ASP A 114 -9.04 -5.70 -11.04
C ASP A 114 -8.38 -6.74 -11.98
N GLY A 115 -8.51 -8.02 -11.64
CA GLY A 115 -8.01 -9.12 -12.46
C GLY A 115 -8.69 -9.26 -13.82
N HIS A 116 -9.83 -8.60 -14.04
CA HIS A 116 -10.51 -8.49 -15.34
C HIS A 116 -10.02 -7.30 -16.16
N GLY A 117 -9.24 -6.39 -15.55
CA GLY A 117 -8.73 -5.17 -16.16
C GLY A 117 -9.68 -3.97 -16.06
N LYS A 118 -10.82 -4.10 -15.36
CA LYS A 118 -11.74 -2.99 -15.08
C LYS A 118 -11.07 -2.01 -14.13
N ARG A 119 -11.19 -0.72 -14.44
CA ARG A 119 -10.68 0.36 -13.58
C ARG A 119 -11.69 0.65 -12.49
N ALA A 120 -11.22 0.79 -11.26
CA ALA A 120 -12.02 1.19 -10.11
C ALA A 120 -11.16 2.00 -9.15
N GLU A 121 -11.79 2.66 -8.19
CA GLU A 121 -11.11 3.24 -7.04
C GLU A 121 -11.11 2.24 -5.88
N LEU A 122 -10.02 2.21 -5.12
CA LEU A 122 -9.88 1.27 -4.01
C LEU A 122 -10.97 1.49 -2.95
N LYS A 123 -11.36 2.75 -2.72
CA LYS A 123 -12.45 3.13 -1.82
C LYS A 123 -13.83 2.63 -2.30
N ASP A 124 -14.10 2.68 -3.60
CA ASP A 124 -15.39 2.30 -4.17
C ASP A 124 -15.64 0.80 -4.12
N LEU A 125 -14.58 0.00 -4.28
CA LEU A 125 -14.62 -1.45 -4.08
C LEU A 125 -14.90 -1.84 -2.62
N ALA A 126 -14.83 -0.85 -1.74
CA ALA A 126 -14.89 -0.97 -0.32
C ALA A 126 -15.97 -0.06 0.29
N GLN A 127 -17.20 -0.09 -0.21
CA GLN A 127 -18.35 0.55 0.46
C GLN A 127 -19.04 -0.39 1.46
N GLY A 128 -19.12 -0.04 2.75
CA GLY A 128 -19.97 -0.70 3.77
C GLY A 128 -19.52 -2.03 4.43
N LYS A 129 -18.23 -2.39 4.42
CA LYS A 129 -17.66 -3.65 4.95
C LYS A 129 -16.38 -3.41 5.75
N VAL A 130 -15.91 -4.37 6.53
CA VAL A 130 -14.56 -4.37 7.09
C VAL A 130 -13.58 -4.90 6.05
N ARG A 131 -12.43 -4.24 5.87
CA ARG A 131 -11.45 -4.64 4.84
C ARG A 131 -10.08 -4.93 5.39
N SER A 132 -9.51 -6.03 4.95
CA SER A 132 -8.07 -6.23 4.99
C SER A 132 -7.51 -5.84 3.62
N VAL A 133 -6.70 -4.77 3.57
CA VAL A 133 -5.97 -4.36 2.36
C VAL A 133 -4.57 -4.90 2.51
N SER A 134 -4.22 -5.85 1.65
CA SER A 134 -2.88 -6.43 1.61
C SER A 134 -2.12 -5.88 0.42
N ALA A 135 -0.94 -5.31 0.64
CA ALA A 135 -0.06 -4.86 -0.43
C ALA A 135 1.13 -5.81 -0.60
N PRO A 136 0.96 -6.93 -1.34
CA PRO A 136 2.03 -7.87 -1.60
C PRO A 136 2.97 -7.38 -2.70
N THR A 137 4.25 -7.54 -2.42
CA THR A 137 5.29 -7.38 -3.41
C THR A 137 5.60 -8.72 -4.05
N THR A 138 5.76 -8.72 -5.36
CA THR A 138 5.97 -9.91 -6.18
C THR A 138 7.12 -10.75 -5.61
N GLY A 139 6.80 -11.92 -5.03
CA GLY A 139 7.77 -12.88 -4.51
C GLY A 139 8.02 -12.86 -2.99
N ALA A 140 7.42 -11.96 -2.22
CA ALA A 140 7.53 -11.98 -0.76
C ALA A 140 6.37 -12.79 -0.13
N PRO A 141 6.63 -13.77 0.76
CA PRO A 141 5.59 -14.31 1.61
C PRO A 141 5.06 -13.16 2.47
N THR A 142 3.78 -12.87 2.32
CA THR A 142 3.11 -11.80 3.06
C THR A 142 2.31 -12.40 4.22
N PRO A 143 1.92 -11.62 5.24
CA PRO A 143 0.92 -12.07 6.21
C PRO A 143 -0.38 -12.39 5.51
N ALA A 144 -0.61 -11.74 4.36
CA ALA A 144 -1.71 -12.01 3.46
C ALA A 144 -1.63 -13.40 2.82
N ALA A 145 -0.46 -14.04 2.65
CA ALA A 145 -0.40 -15.42 2.16
C ALA A 145 -0.90 -16.43 3.22
N ALA A 146 -0.73 -16.12 4.51
CA ALA A 146 -1.41 -16.84 5.59
C ALA A 146 -2.90 -16.46 5.66
N ALA A 147 -3.24 -15.19 5.41
CA ALA A 147 -4.62 -14.71 5.24
C ALA A 147 -5.34 -15.30 4.01
N ASP A 148 -4.59 -15.66 2.96
CA ASP A 148 -5.06 -16.22 1.69
C ASP A 148 -5.42 -17.70 1.83
N ALA A 149 -4.79 -18.39 2.80
CA ALA A 149 -5.24 -19.71 3.28
C ALA A 149 -6.41 -19.60 4.27
N THR A 150 -6.79 -18.37 4.62
CA THR A 150 -7.96 -18.03 5.44
C THR A 150 -9.00 -17.21 4.66
N PRO A 151 -9.51 -17.66 3.50
CA PRO A 151 -10.64 -17.02 2.84
C PRO A 151 -11.95 -17.05 3.68
N ALA A 152 -11.89 -17.43 4.96
CA ALA A 152 -13.02 -17.85 5.78
C ALA A 152 -13.15 -17.20 7.17
N THR A 153 -12.25 -16.35 7.67
CA THR A 153 -12.07 -16.28 9.14
C THR A 153 -13.03 -15.41 9.97
N VAL A 154 -14.14 -14.97 9.39
CA VAL A 154 -15.39 -14.81 10.19
C VAL A 154 -16.58 -15.50 9.50
N GLY A 155 -16.45 -15.97 8.25
CA GLY A 155 -17.58 -16.40 7.43
C GLY A 155 -18.62 -15.29 7.20
N ASP A 156 -18.28 -14.04 7.55
CA ASP A 156 -19.22 -12.93 7.60
C ASP A 156 -19.17 -12.15 6.29
N ALA A 157 -20.34 -12.02 5.65
CA ALA A 157 -20.51 -11.29 4.39
C ALA A 157 -20.12 -9.80 4.49
N ARG A 158 -20.00 -9.27 5.71
CA ARG A 158 -19.55 -7.91 6.04
C ARG A 158 -18.03 -7.75 6.07
N VAL A 159 -17.25 -8.81 5.88
CA VAL A 159 -15.78 -8.74 5.77
C VAL A 159 -15.35 -9.00 4.33
N GLN A 160 -14.40 -8.23 3.85
CA GLN A 160 -13.85 -8.36 2.50
C GLN A 160 -12.33 -8.24 2.51
N HIS A 161 -11.64 -9.18 1.87
CA HIS A 161 -10.19 -9.09 1.67
C HIS A 161 -9.90 -8.52 0.27
N LEU A 162 -9.05 -7.49 0.21
CA LEU A 162 -8.61 -6.86 -1.03
C LEU A 162 -7.09 -6.98 -1.14
N ARG A 163 -6.60 -7.54 -2.25
CA ARG A 163 -5.17 -7.71 -2.50
C ARG A 163 -4.71 -6.71 -3.54
N VAL A 164 -3.87 -5.77 -3.15
CA VAL A 164 -3.41 -4.66 -4.00
C VAL A 164 -1.93 -4.84 -4.34
N HIS A 165 -1.65 -5.26 -5.56
CA HIS A 165 -0.29 -5.33 -6.09
C HIS A 165 0.13 -3.97 -6.63
N VAL A 166 1.17 -3.38 -6.02
CA VAL A 166 1.72 -2.09 -6.44
C VAL A 166 2.92 -2.30 -7.34
N ILE A 167 2.85 -1.76 -8.56
CA ILE A 167 3.90 -1.83 -9.57
C ILE A 167 4.22 -0.40 -10.02
N GLU A 168 5.26 0.17 -9.43
CA GLU A 168 5.56 1.60 -9.55
C GLU A 168 6.18 1.99 -10.88
N ASN A 169 6.96 1.08 -11.48
CA ASN A 169 7.67 1.34 -12.71
C ASN A 169 6.79 1.00 -13.92
N ALA A 170 6.46 2.02 -14.72
CA ALA A 170 5.61 1.89 -15.91
C ALA A 170 6.18 0.92 -16.96
N LEU A 171 7.50 0.84 -17.12
CA LEU A 171 8.16 -0.11 -18.02
C LEU A 171 7.99 -1.55 -17.49
N LYS A 172 8.24 -1.76 -16.19
CA LYS A 172 7.96 -3.06 -15.55
C LYS A 172 6.49 -3.44 -15.65
N ALA A 173 5.58 -2.47 -15.45
CA ALA A 173 4.15 -2.67 -15.62
C ALA A 173 3.80 -3.10 -17.05
N ALA A 174 4.40 -2.49 -18.08
CA ALA A 174 4.18 -2.87 -19.47
C ALA A 174 4.62 -4.31 -19.74
N VAL A 175 5.79 -4.71 -19.25
CA VAL A 175 6.35 -6.06 -19.40
C VAL A 175 5.56 -7.10 -18.62
N LEU A 176 5.15 -6.80 -17.40
CA LEU A 176 4.47 -7.76 -16.52
C LEU A 176 2.96 -7.87 -16.78
N ARG A 177 2.33 -6.89 -17.43
CA ARG A 177 0.88 -6.92 -17.77
C ARG A 177 0.37 -8.26 -18.32
N PRO A 178 0.98 -8.87 -19.35
CA PRO A 178 0.52 -10.18 -19.86
C PRO A 178 0.64 -11.28 -18.81
N PHE A 179 1.71 -11.29 -18.01
CA PHE A 179 1.91 -12.26 -16.93
C PHE A 179 0.88 -12.10 -15.81
N LEU A 180 0.61 -10.86 -15.36
CA LEU A 180 -0.39 -10.57 -14.33
C LEU A 180 -1.80 -10.95 -14.77
N ARG A 181 -2.14 -10.71 -16.06
CA ARG A 181 -3.38 -11.22 -16.66
C ARG A 181 -3.43 -12.73 -16.67
N SER A 182 -2.30 -13.40 -16.91
CA SER A 182 -2.20 -14.86 -16.85
C SER A 182 -2.38 -15.40 -15.43
N MET A 183 -1.73 -14.79 -14.44
CA MET A 183 -1.89 -15.15 -13.03
C MET A 183 -3.34 -14.99 -12.58
N ALA A 184 -3.97 -13.86 -12.92
CA ALA A 184 -5.37 -13.61 -12.58
C ALA A 184 -6.34 -14.65 -13.17
N ARG A 185 -5.96 -15.37 -14.24
CA ARG A 185 -6.77 -16.47 -14.81
C ARG A 185 -6.70 -17.77 -14.00
N HIS A 186 -5.68 -17.94 -13.17
CA HIS A 186 -5.50 -19.13 -12.32
C HIS A 186 -6.10 -18.94 -10.91
N VAL A 187 -6.66 -17.76 -10.65
CA VAL A 187 -7.40 -17.44 -9.42
C VAL A 187 -8.88 -17.71 -9.68
N THR A 188 -9.63 -18.09 -8.63
CA THR A 188 -11.09 -18.29 -8.75
C THR A 188 -11.77 -17.01 -9.27
N PRO A 189 -12.89 -17.10 -10.01
CA PRO A 189 -13.57 -15.92 -10.56
C PRO A 189 -13.92 -14.86 -9.51
N ASP A 190 -14.35 -15.28 -8.31
CA ASP A 190 -14.73 -14.37 -7.22
C ASP A 190 -13.53 -13.65 -6.60
N ASP A 191 -12.40 -14.33 -6.46
CA ASP A 191 -11.17 -13.73 -5.94
C ASP A 191 -10.47 -12.85 -6.97
N ARG A 192 -10.73 -13.09 -8.27
CA ARG A 192 -10.17 -12.28 -9.37
C ARG A 192 -10.65 -10.83 -9.33
N ALA A 193 -11.87 -10.57 -8.86
CA ALA A 193 -12.37 -9.20 -8.64
C ALA A 193 -11.67 -8.50 -7.46
N ARG A 194 -11.12 -9.27 -6.52
CA ARG A 194 -10.40 -8.79 -5.33
C ARG A 194 -8.88 -8.73 -5.53
N PHE A 195 -8.41 -9.21 -6.68
CA PHE A 195 -7.02 -9.15 -7.12
C PHE A 195 -6.77 -7.86 -7.89
N LEU A 196 -6.27 -6.85 -7.18
CA LEU A 196 -6.16 -5.47 -7.64
C LEU A 196 -4.71 -5.14 -8.00
N PHE A 197 -4.53 -4.33 -9.04
CA PHE A 197 -3.24 -3.83 -9.50
C PHE A 197 -3.22 -2.31 -9.54
N HIS A 198 -2.18 -1.72 -8.96
CA HIS A 198 -1.87 -0.31 -9.08
C HIS A 198 -0.57 -0.14 -9.86
N PHE A 199 -0.59 0.66 -10.94
CA PHE A 199 0.53 0.77 -11.88
C PHE A 199 1.24 2.14 -11.86
N ARG A 200 1.16 2.87 -10.74
CA ARG A 200 1.79 4.19 -10.59
C ARG A 200 2.66 4.24 -9.33
N PRO A 201 3.62 5.19 -9.25
CA PRO A 201 4.34 5.44 -8.01
C PRO A 201 3.41 5.90 -6.90
N ILE A 202 3.68 5.44 -5.68
CA ILE A 202 2.86 5.71 -4.48
C ILE A 202 3.68 6.43 -3.39
N ASP A 203 4.68 7.23 -3.75
CA ASP A 203 5.66 7.77 -2.79
C ASP A 203 5.02 8.54 -1.63
N ARG A 204 4.00 9.35 -1.93
CA ARG A 204 3.23 10.07 -0.90
C ARG A 204 2.51 9.11 0.06
N ILE A 205 1.96 8.03 -0.47
CA ILE A 205 1.22 7.03 0.32
C ILE A 205 2.19 6.22 1.17
N LYS A 206 3.39 5.91 0.66
CA LYS A 206 4.43 5.26 1.48
C LYS A 206 4.79 6.10 2.69
N ASP A 207 4.91 7.41 2.50
CA ASP A 207 5.19 8.32 3.60
C ASP A 207 4.01 8.34 4.59
N GLU A 208 2.77 8.48 4.11
CA GLU A 208 1.57 8.53 4.96
C GLU A 208 1.30 7.22 5.73
N LEU A 209 1.65 6.06 5.15
CA LEU A 209 1.40 4.73 5.71
C LEU A 209 2.64 4.09 6.36
N PHE A 210 3.75 4.82 6.44
CA PHE A 210 5.01 4.29 6.98
C PHE A 210 5.56 3.08 6.21
N MET A 211 5.29 2.98 4.90
CA MET A 211 5.75 1.87 4.05
C MET A 211 7.19 2.07 3.57
N ASP A 212 8.13 2.07 4.51
CA ASP A 212 9.54 2.35 4.24
C ASP A 212 10.26 1.27 3.42
N ASN A 213 9.75 0.03 3.45
CA ASN A 213 10.32 -1.08 2.70
C ASN A 213 9.25 -1.81 1.90
N MET A 214 9.34 -1.64 0.58
CA MET A 214 8.41 -2.22 -0.38
C MET A 214 8.69 -3.69 -0.67
N ALA A 215 9.76 -4.32 -0.17
CA ALA A 215 9.93 -5.78 -0.30
C ALA A 215 9.07 -6.56 0.71
N MET A 216 8.49 -5.90 1.71
CA MET A 216 7.62 -6.56 2.69
C MET A 216 6.17 -6.57 2.24
N GLY A 217 5.43 -7.56 2.75
CA GLY A 217 3.98 -7.50 2.77
C GLY A 217 3.50 -6.50 3.80
N TRP A 218 2.44 -5.77 3.45
CA TRP A 218 1.73 -4.88 4.35
C TRP A 218 0.27 -5.30 4.42
N VAL A 219 -0.31 -5.20 5.61
CA VAL A 219 -1.74 -5.48 5.86
C VAL A 219 -2.32 -4.30 6.63
N PHE A 220 -3.46 -3.81 6.18
CA PHE A 220 -4.21 -2.74 6.84
C PHE A 220 -5.65 -3.21 7.06
N LEU A 221 -6.14 -3.09 8.29
CA LEU A 221 -7.55 -3.28 8.63
C LEU A 221 -8.24 -1.93 8.56
N VAL A 222 -9.26 -1.84 7.70
CA VAL A 222 -9.98 -0.60 7.38
C VAL A 222 -11.45 -0.78 7.73
N ASP A 223 -12.02 0.23 8.40
CA ASP A 223 -13.43 0.25 8.76
C ASP A 223 -14.35 0.72 7.60
N PRO A 224 -15.69 0.66 7.77
CA PRO A 224 -16.62 1.10 6.74
C PRO A 224 -16.51 2.60 6.39
N GLN A 225 -15.96 3.43 7.27
CA GLN A 225 -15.71 4.86 7.06
C GLN A 225 -14.35 5.12 6.40
N TRP A 226 -13.64 4.08 5.95
CA TRP A 226 -12.35 4.17 5.26
C TRP A 226 -11.18 4.61 6.15
N ARG A 227 -11.28 4.37 7.46
CA ARG A 227 -10.23 4.65 8.44
C ARG A 227 -9.41 3.41 8.74
N ILE A 228 -8.10 3.57 8.88
CA ILE A 228 -7.17 2.51 9.25
C ILE A 228 -7.27 2.29 10.76
N ARG A 229 -7.73 1.11 11.15
CA ARG A 229 -7.95 0.74 12.56
C ARG A 229 -6.86 -0.19 13.09
N TRP A 230 -6.16 -0.89 12.20
CA TRP A 230 -5.04 -1.76 12.56
C TRP A 230 -4.13 -1.99 11.36
N TYR A 231 -2.88 -2.38 11.59
CA TYR A 231 -1.92 -2.63 10.52
C TYR A 231 -0.79 -3.57 10.96
N ALA A 232 -0.21 -4.28 10.00
CA ALA A 232 0.92 -5.18 10.20
C ALA A 232 1.84 -5.21 8.97
N ASN A 233 3.06 -5.73 9.16
CA ASN A 233 4.09 -5.80 8.12
C ASN A 233 4.92 -7.09 8.23
N GLY A 234 5.56 -7.47 7.12
CA GLY A 234 6.58 -8.53 7.10
C GLY A 234 6.01 -9.95 7.12
N GLU A 235 6.74 -10.91 7.65
CA GLU A 235 6.30 -12.31 7.72
C GLU A 235 5.29 -12.54 8.87
N PRO A 236 4.16 -13.25 8.67
CA PRO A 236 3.18 -13.44 9.73
C PRO A 236 3.74 -14.27 10.88
N LYS A 237 3.63 -13.76 12.12
CA LYS A 237 3.77 -14.60 13.32
C LYS A 237 2.41 -15.20 13.67
N PRO A 238 2.32 -16.44 14.21
CA PRO A 238 1.04 -17.05 14.57
C PRO A 238 0.14 -16.16 15.43
N GLU A 239 0.72 -15.52 16.45
CA GLU A 239 -0.01 -14.60 17.33
C GLU A 239 -0.55 -13.36 16.60
N GLU A 240 0.10 -12.89 15.53
CA GLU A 240 -0.39 -11.74 14.76
C GLU A 240 -1.54 -12.12 13.84
N VAL A 241 -1.56 -13.38 13.39
CA VAL A 241 -2.72 -13.93 12.67
C VAL A 241 -3.89 -13.95 13.64
N GLU A 242 -3.74 -14.53 14.84
CA GLU A 242 -4.78 -14.53 15.86
C GLU A 242 -5.25 -13.11 16.23
N ARG A 243 -4.32 -12.17 16.38
CA ARG A 243 -4.66 -10.75 16.61
C ARG A 243 -5.45 -10.16 15.45
N LEU A 244 -5.04 -10.36 14.20
CA LEU A 244 -5.80 -9.89 13.04
C LEU A 244 -7.25 -10.40 13.06
N LEU A 245 -7.46 -11.67 13.42
CA LEU A 245 -8.79 -12.28 13.52
C LEU A 245 -9.62 -11.68 14.65
N ALA A 246 -9.03 -11.51 15.83
CA ALA A 246 -9.68 -10.89 16.98
C ALA A 246 -10.07 -9.43 16.67
N MET A 247 -9.15 -8.65 16.11
CA MET A 247 -9.36 -7.25 15.72
C MET A 247 -10.43 -7.11 14.64
N THR A 248 -10.45 -8.02 13.65
CA THR A 248 -11.49 -8.06 12.62
C THR A 248 -12.87 -8.34 13.23
N SER A 249 -12.94 -9.35 14.11
CA SER A 249 -14.19 -9.70 14.81
C SER A 249 -14.69 -8.57 15.70
N GLN A 250 -13.79 -7.85 16.38
CA GLN A 250 -14.14 -6.67 17.17
C GLN A 250 -14.69 -5.56 16.28
N LEU A 251 -14.05 -5.27 15.15
CA LEU A 251 -14.50 -4.22 14.23
C LEU A 251 -15.89 -4.52 13.65
N VAL A 252 -16.16 -5.78 13.35
CA VAL A 252 -17.48 -6.23 12.87
C VAL A 252 -18.57 -6.05 13.94
N LYS A 253 -18.23 -6.20 15.23
CA LYS A 253 -19.16 -5.93 16.35
C LYS A 253 -19.41 -4.45 16.57
N GLU A 254 -18.42 -3.59 16.28
CA GLU A 254 -18.56 -2.13 16.34
C GLU A 254 -19.44 -1.58 15.20
N MET A 255 -19.65 -2.34 14.12
CA MET A 255 -20.54 -1.93 13.04
C MET A 255 -22.00 -1.92 13.51
N PRO A 256 -22.80 -0.90 13.13
CA PRO A 256 -24.24 -0.92 13.33
C PRO A 256 -24.81 -2.22 12.73
N GLN A 257 -25.68 -2.92 13.48
CA GLN A 257 -26.47 -3.99 12.88
C GLN A 257 -27.40 -3.32 11.85
N ALA A 258 -27.23 -3.72 10.59
CA ALA A 258 -28.08 -3.27 9.49
C ALA A 258 -29.49 -3.86 9.62
#